data_AF-A0A135RVS0-F1
#
_entry.id   AF-A0A135RVS0-F1
#
_cell.length_a   1.000
_cell.length_b   1.000
_cell.length_c   1.000
_cell.angle_alpha   90.00
_cell.angle_beta   90.00
_cell.angle_gamma   90.00
#
_symmetry.space_group_name_H-M   'P 1'
#
loop_
_entity.id
_entity.type
_entity.pdbx_description
1 polymer ?
#
loop_
_entity_poly.entity_id
_entity_poly.type
_entity_poly.pdbx_seq_one_letter_code
_entity_poly.pdbx_strand_id
1 'polypeptide(L)'
;MSSSSKLEQLRDYLSSLDPKNSLEGVSFHYDTANELGFNPGDPFDFFVATPFGKWSNTSPPIPNVVAAAVSEALVNGMASKNISIGQDGSKYMFIDLLTLAPFNSTFFTKGISPTLNKLVNGLPSDVKPVIRLLCGDNGITAAQFKDASNGSGWNDYKQIFWSNNQPCITHPKAELYIGFYNPDFKFQPGGSEAWVKKLQTELKNYLNNSALSGHPWVIDLATTLVSDGLLPLAKVAESKGLPALSWNHAKVTAVNGTTMTTGGANLWDSYGDTQVGTFDSMVKVRGDAAIEAHRYADALYLNDIPSDDNASFRHSIKLSGPTPTGADSFQADTVPLFSDTKQSAKNSGSQAVLTTSNVGDRPPGSGKYRYPILVLNVVKDILMQLVYMQTTKDFNPSSGAAPDLKVMNIVIDVLSDQSILPAMQRFDLSPAVWASKAARFHAIENATSNITLAQEIFVEPFLRGNAGANAIKGWLNTKLGLDWDEYVVPYDVMQAMCKGLLNIVKNHPQDKSFGMHILLTTKDAGGGYGDPYSWKTFREILIGLLGAQELPSGTTAAEIIQDRLHCKRIMQNDNRYGQHSKIVCVDRQLLYVGSDNIYPEYNEQHGVWIDDTKNIEAWYSQYFDTAWQKGADIVD
;
A
#
# COMPACT_ATOMS: atom_id res chain seq x y z
N MET A 1 -3.43 0.57 36.20
CA MET A 1 -2.72 0.88 34.96
C MET A 1 -3.79 0.98 33.89
N SER A 2 -3.98 2.14 33.24
CA SER A 2 -4.90 2.22 32.11
C SER A 2 -4.36 1.30 31.01
N SER A 3 -5.20 0.44 30.43
CA SER A 3 -4.82 -0.32 29.24
C SER A 3 -4.41 0.67 28.16
N SER A 4 -3.22 0.49 27.57
CA SER A 4 -2.80 1.25 26.38
C SER A 4 -3.82 1.08 25.26
N SER A 5 -4.00 2.10 24.43
CA SER A 5 -4.93 2.01 23.28
C SER A 5 -4.45 0.95 22.28
N LYS A 6 -5.36 0.42 21.44
CA LYS A 6 -4.94 -0.57 20.42
C LYS A 6 -3.97 0.06 19.41
N LEU A 7 -4.11 1.37 19.18
CA LEU A 7 -3.20 2.14 18.34
C LEU A 7 -1.78 2.23 18.93
N GLU A 8 -1.64 2.43 20.24
CA GLU A 8 -0.34 2.42 20.92
C GLU A 8 0.31 1.05 20.85
N GLN A 9 -0.46 -0.03 21.02
CA GLN A 9 0.03 -1.41 20.89
C GLN A 9 0.57 -1.69 19.48
N LEU A 10 -0.10 -1.21 18.43
CA LEU A 10 0.42 -1.31 17.06
C LEU A 10 1.73 -0.55 16.89
N ARG A 11 1.83 0.68 17.40
CA ARG A 11 3.07 1.45 17.35
C ARG A 11 4.21 0.74 18.10
N ASP A 12 3.93 0.17 19.26
CA ASP A 12 4.94 -0.57 20.04
C ASP A 12 5.41 -1.83 19.29
N TYR A 13 4.51 -2.54 18.62
CA TYR A 13 4.86 -3.66 17.73
C TYR A 13 5.74 -3.23 16.55
N LEU A 14 5.40 -2.14 15.87
CA LEU A 14 6.23 -1.62 14.78
C LEU A 14 7.61 -1.18 15.28
N SER A 15 7.66 -0.55 16.45
CA SER A 15 8.90 -0.16 17.12
C SER A 15 9.77 -1.37 17.46
N SER A 16 9.18 -2.51 17.85
CA SER A 16 9.94 -3.75 18.10
C SER A 16 10.52 -4.37 16.83
N LEU A 17 9.98 -4.02 15.65
CA LEU A 17 10.51 -4.42 14.35
C LEU A 17 11.59 -3.46 13.82
N ASP A 18 11.70 -2.22 14.34
CA ASP A 18 12.73 -1.23 14.01
C ASP A 18 13.67 -0.93 15.20
N PRO A 19 14.53 -1.88 15.60
CA PRO A 19 15.42 -1.70 16.76
C PRO A 19 16.49 -0.62 16.58
N LYS A 20 16.68 -0.08 15.36
CA LYS A 20 17.57 1.05 15.09
C LYS A 20 16.85 2.40 15.14
N ASN A 21 15.52 2.40 15.28
CA ASN A 21 14.68 3.60 15.24
C ASN A 21 14.98 4.48 14.02
N SER A 22 15.14 3.83 12.86
CA SER A 22 15.51 4.46 11.58
C SER A 22 14.34 4.64 10.62
N LEU A 23 13.20 4.04 10.94
CA LEU A 23 11.97 3.99 10.16
C LEU A 23 10.80 4.69 10.86
N GLU A 24 10.90 4.95 12.17
CA GLU A 24 10.01 5.91 12.86
C GLU A 24 10.14 7.30 12.22
N GLY A 25 9.01 7.93 11.90
CA GLY A 25 8.96 9.21 11.19
C GLY A 25 9.11 9.10 9.66
N VAL A 26 9.08 7.87 9.11
CA VAL A 26 9.23 7.60 7.68
C VAL A 26 8.29 6.47 7.24
N SER A 27 8.45 5.28 7.81
CA SER A 27 7.61 4.12 7.53
C SER A 27 6.44 4.00 8.49
N PHE A 28 6.56 4.53 9.71
CA PHE A 28 5.43 4.66 10.63
C PHE A 28 5.66 5.83 11.59
N HIS A 29 4.57 6.39 12.10
CA HIS A 29 4.64 7.42 13.14
C HIS A 29 3.32 7.54 13.89
N TYR A 30 3.40 7.66 15.22
CA TYR A 30 2.24 7.88 16.07
C TYR A 30 2.18 9.34 16.53
N ASP A 31 1.08 10.01 16.22
CA ASP A 31 0.82 11.39 16.63
C ASP A 31 -0.55 11.55 17.30
N THR A 32 -0.66 12.54 18.19
CA THR A 32 -1.88 12.81 19.00
C THR A 32 -2.48 14.20 18.75
N ALA A 33 -1.83 15.03 17.92
CA ALA A 33 -2.24 16.39 17.61
C ALA A 33 -3.05 16.44 16.31
N ASN A 34 -4.05 15.56 16.18
CA ASN A 34 -4.88 15.45 14.98
C ASN A 34 -6.37 15.66 15.25
N GLU A 35 -7.07 15.93 14.18
CA GLU A 35 -8.53 15.89 14.04
C GLU A 35 -8.88 15.07 12.80
N LEU A 36 -9.90 14.24 12.91
CA LEU A 36 -10.41 13.41 11.82
C LEU A 36 -11.45 14.20 11.01
N GLY A 37 -11.17 14.41 9.73
CA GLY A 37 -11.97 15.29 8.87
C GLY A 37 -11.64 16.77 9.03
N PHE A 38 -12.33 17.59 8.24
CA PHE A 38 -12.25 19.05 8.25
C PHE A 38 -13.52 19.71 8.78
N ASN A 39 -14.58 18.93 9.01
CA ASN A 39 -15.81 19.34 9.68
C ASN A 39 -16.03 18.58 10.99
N PRO A 40 -15.57 19.10 12.15
CA PRO A 40 -15.69 18.43 13.44
C PRO A 40 -17.13 18.09 13.88
N GLY A 41 -18.13 18.74 13.26
CA GLY A 41 -19.55 18.50 13.53
C GLY A 41 -20.10 17.21 12.90
N ASP A 42 -19.43 16.66 11.89
CA ASP A 42 -19.86 15.44 11.18
C ASP A 42 -18.82 14.32 11.40
N PRO A 43 -19.11 13.29 12.22
CA PRO A 43 -18.17 12.21 12.49
C PRO A 43 -17.88 11.31 11.27
N PHE A 44 -18.64 11.44 10.17
CA PHE A 44 -18.32 10.75 8.92
C PHE A 44 -17.46 11.59 7.98
N ASP A 45 -17.29 12.89 8.25
CA ASP A 45 -16.55 13.79 7.35
C ASP A 45 -15.13 13.30 7.07
N PHE A 46 -14.48 12.63 8.02
CA PHE A 46 -13.15 12.06 7.82
C PHE A 46 -13.05 11.05 6.69
N PHE A 47 -14.14 10.40 6.28
CA PHE A 47 -14.14 9.33 5.26
C PHE A 47 -14.73 9.83 3.95
N VAL A 48 -14.03 9.56 2.85
CA VAL A 48 -14.43 9.92 1.49
C VAL A 48 -14.74 8.63 0.76
N ALA A 49 -16.01 8.42 0.41
CA ALA A 49 -16.47 7.20 -0.25
C ALA A 49 -16.76 7.45 -1.73
N THR A 50 -16.05 6.79 -2.64
CA THR A 50 -16.41 6.83 -4.08
C THR A 50 -17.50 5.80 -4.39
N PRO A 51 -18.24 5.97 -5.49
CA PRO A 51 -18.29 7.16 -6.35
C PRO A 51 -19.29 8.22 -5.85
N PHE A 52 -20.18 7.85 -4.93
CA PHE A 52 -21.34 8.67 -4.59
C PHE A 52 -21.13 9.66 -3.45
N GLY A 53 -20.08 9.50 -2.64
CA GLY A 53 -19.87 10.24 -1.38
C GLY A 53 -20.79 9.75 -0.26
N LYS A 54 -22.09 9.78 -0.51
CA LYS A 54 -23.14 9.27 0.39
C LYS A 54 -24.09 8.37 -0.38
N TRP A 55 -24.58 7.31 0.25
CA TRP A 55 -25.53 6.37 -0.37
C TRP A 55 -26.88 6.98 -0.75
N SER A 56 -27.22 8.16 -0.21
CA SER A 56 -28.40 8.94 -0.61
C SER A 56 -28.28 9.52 -2.02
N ASN A 57 -27.07 9.61 -2.57
CA ASN A 57 -26.84 10.14 -3.91
C ASN A 57 -27.05 9.02 -4.96
N THR A 58 -27.74 9.35 -6.04
CA THR A 58 -28.00 8.41 -7.15
C THR A 58 -27.03 8.56 -8.30
N SER A 59 -26.13 9.55 -8.24
CA SER A 59 -25.12 9.82 -9.28
C SER A 59 -23.86 10.41 -8.63
N PRO A 60 -22.67 10.16 -9.20
CA PRO A 60 -21.43 10.76 -8.70
C PRO A 60 -21.50 12.29 -8.81
N PRO A 61 -21.01 13.04 -7.81
CA PRO A 61 -20.97 14.50 -7.87
C PRO A 61 -19.87 14.99 -8.83
N ILE A 62 -20.00 16.25 -9.28
CA ILE A 62 -19.00 16.95 -10.09
C ILE A 62 -18.57 18.23 -9.34
N PRO A 63 -17.27 18.42 -9.05
CA PRO A 63 -16.19 17.46 -9.26
C PRO A 63 -16.38 16.19 -8.42
N ASN A 64 -15.72 15.10 -8.81
CA ASN A 64 -15.82 13.83 -8.09
C ASN A 64 -15.36 14.00 -6.63
N VAL A 65 -15.83 13.10 -5.75
CA VAL A 65 -15.63 13.23 -4.30
C VAL A 65 -14.16 13.23 -3.87
N VAL A 66 -13.27 12.58 -4.63
CA VAL A 66 -11.82 12.58 -4.35
C VAL A 66 -11.25 13.96 -4.64
N ALA A 67 -11.57 14.54 -5.80
CA ALA A 67 -11.16 15.91 -6.15
C ALA A 67 -11.75 16.95 -5.19
N ALA A 68 -12.98 16.76 -4.71
CA ALA A 68 -13.58 17.60 -3.68
C ALA A 68 -12.80 17.52 -2.36
N ALA A 69 -12.49 16.32 -1.88
CA ALA A 69 -11.71 16.12 -0.65
C ALA A 69 -10.30 16.70 -0.74
N VAL A 70 -9.62 16.55 -1.89
CA VAL A 70 -8.32 17.17 -2.14
C VAL A 70 -8.42 18.69 -2.14
N SER A 71 -9.47 19.26 -2.75
CA SER A 71 -9.72 20.70 -2.73
C SER A 71 -9.96 21.22 -1.30
N GLU A 72 -10.70 20.48 -0.48
CA GLU A 72 -10.90 20.82 0.93
C GLU A 72 -9.59 20.77 1.73
N ALA A 73 -8.73 19.79 1.47
CA ALA A 73 -7.40 19.72 2.09
C ALA A 73 -6.54 20.92 1.69
N LEU A 74 -6.52 21.31 0.41
CA LEU A 74 -5.84 22.52 -0.06
C LEU A 74 -6.35 23.78 0.67
N VAL A 75 -7.67 23.95 0.76
CA VAL A 75 -8.29 25.10 1.44
C VAL A 75 -7.91 25.13 2.92
N ASN A 76 -8.07 24.03 3.64
CA ASN A 76 -7.81 23.97 5.08
C ASN A 76 -6.31 24.08 5.40
N GLY A 77 -5.46 23.39 4.63
CA GLY A 77 -4.01 23.42 4.81
C GLY A 77 -3.42 24.80 4.55
N MET A 78 -3.82 25.46 3.45
CA MET A 78 -3.31 26.78 3.09
C MET A 78 -3.94 27.93 3.87
N ALA A 79 -5.12 27.75 4.47
CA ALA A 79 -5.71 28.71 5.39
C ALA A 79 -5.08 28.70 6.79
N SER A 80 -4.25 27.70 7.09
CA SER A 80 -3.56 27.61 8.38
C SER A 80 -2.50 28.70 8.55
N LYS A 81 -2.05 28.90 9.80
CA LYS A 81 -0.93 29.79 10.12
C LYS A 81 0.43 29.10 9.93
N ASN A 82 0.45 27.87 9.44
CA ASN A 82 1.67 27.10 9.25
C ASN A 82 2.34 27.52 7.94
N ILE A 83 3.60 27.91 8.05
CA ILE A 83 4.54 28.15 6.95
C ILE A 83 5.80 27.36 7.28
N SER A 84 6.34 26.66 6.29
CA SER A 84 7.57 25.90 6.46
C SER A 84 8.77 26.85 6.29
N ILE A 85 9.66 26.87 7.28
CA ILE A 85 10.82 27.77 7.32
C ILE A 85 12.08 26.96 7.11
N GLY A 86 12.80 27.22 6.02
CA GLY A 86 14.09 26.62 5.71
C GLY A 86 15.20 27.09 6.66
N GLN A 87 16.33 26.39 6.63
CA GLN A 87 17.48 26.69 7.48
C GLN A 87 18.06 28.10 7.24
N ASP A 88 17.91 28.62 6.03
CA ASP A 88 18.31 29.97 5.59
C ASP A 88 17.25 31.05 5.88
N GLY A 89 16.12 30.68 6.49
CA GLY A 89 14.99 31.57 6.73
C GLY A 89 14.02 31.70 5.56
N SER A 90 14.26 31.00 4.43
CA SER A 90 13.33 30.96 3.31
C SER A 90 11.98 30.37 3.74
N LYS A 91 10.89 30.95 3.24
CA LYS A 91 9.52 30.52 3.56
C LYS A 91 8.98 29.65 2.44
N TYR A 92 8.37 28.52 2.79
CA TYR A 92 7.83 27.55 1.86
C TYR A 92 6.38 27.20 2.20
N MET A 93 5.63 26.87 1.15
CA MET A 93 4.33 26.21 1.23
C MET A 93 4.42 24.93 0.40
N PHE A 94 4.49 23.78 1.07
CA PHE A 94 4.58 22.48 0.40
C PHE A 94 3.19 21.93 0.06
N ILE A 95 3.05 21.43 -1.15
CA ILE A 95 1.86 20.70 -1.63
C ILE A 95 2.37 19.43 -2.30
N ASP A 96 2.14 18.29 -1.66
CA ASP A 96 2.52 16.99 -2.20
C ASP A 96 1.29 16.24 -2.66
N LEU A 97 1.35 15.74 -3.89
CA LEU A 97 0.32 14.90 -4.48
C LEU A 97 1.02 13.63 -4.97
N LEU A 98 0.69 12.50 -4.37
CA LEU A 98 1.19 11.18 -4.73
C LEU A 98 0.04 10.36 -5.31
N THR A 99 0.29 9.58 -6.37
CA THR A 99 -0.71 8.68 -6.97
C THR A 99 -0.05 7.57 -7.80
N LEU A 100 -0.82 6.55 -8.20
CA LEU A 100 -0.45 5.74 -9.36
C LEU A 100 -0.58 6.59 -10.63
N ALA A 101 0.37 6.47 -11.56
CA ALA A 101 0.33 7.23 -12.81
C ALA A 101 -0.88 6.81 -13.67
N PRO A 102 -1.43 7.71 -14.51
CA PRO A 102 -1.03 9.10 -14.72
C PRO A 102 -1.57 10.08 -13.68
N PHE A 103 -1.00 11.29 -13.66
CA PHE A 103 -1.73 12.47 -13.20
C PHE A 103 -2.72 12.89 -14.29
N ASN A 104 -3.98 12.48 -14.14
CA ASN A 104 -5.00 12.70 -15.15
C ASN A 104 -5.38 14.19 -15.27
N SER A 105 -5.23 14.80 -16.44
CA SER A 105 -5.51 16.23 -16.62
C SER A 105 -6.95 16.62 -16.30
N THR A 106 -7.92 15.71 -16.48
CA THR A 106 -9.34 15.99 -16.22
C THR A 106 -9.64 16.07 -14.73
N PHE A 107 -9.05 15.18 -13.92
CA PHE A 107 -9.15 15.24 -12.45
C PHE A 107 -8.71 16.60 -11.92
N PHE A 108 -7.64 17.15 -12.50
CA PHE A 108 -7.13 18.46 -12.13
C PHE A 108 -8.01 19.59 -12.69
N THR A 109 -8.18 19.66 -14.00
CA THR A 109 -8.81 20.80 -14.67
C THR A 109 -10.29 20.98 -14.31
N LYS A 110 -11.06 19.88 -14.16
CA LYS A 110 -12.44 19.93 -13.66
C LYS A 110 -12.53 19.94 -12.13
N GLY A 111 -11.54 19.38 -11.45
CA GLY A 111 -11.53 19.20 -10.00
C GLY A 111 -10.70 20.26 -9.29
N ILE A 112 -9.41 19.96 -9.08
CA ILE A 112 -8.61 20.67 -8.09
C ILE A 112 -7.92 21.94 -8.60
N SER A 113 -7.69 22.09 -9.91
CA SER A 113 -6.98 23.23 -10.50
C SER A 113 -7.58 24.59 -10.14
N PRO A 114 -8.91 24.82 -10.19
CA PRO A 114 -9.49 26.10 -9.79
C PRO A 114 -9.11 26.51 -8.35
N THR A 115 -9.15 25.55 -7.42
CA THR A 115 -8.80 25.76 -6.01
C THR A 115 -7.28 25.97 -5.85
N LEU A 116 -6.47 25.08 -6.42
CA LEU A 116 -5.02 25.14 -6.36
C LEU A 116 -4.49 26.47 -6.92
N ASN A 117 -4.92 26.85 -8.12
CA ASN A 117 -4.47 28.07 -8.78
C ASN A 117 -4.81 29.31 -7.95
N LYS A 118 -6.05 29.39 -7.45
CA LYS A 118 -6.51 30.50 -6.60
C LYS A 118 -5.66 30.63 -5.34
N LEU A 119 -5.43 29.53 -4.63
CA LEU A 119 -4.71 29.56 -3.37
C LEU A 119 -3.22 29.86 -3.56
N VAL A 120 -2.57 29.23 -4.54
CA VAL A 120 -1.15 29.45 -4.82
C VAL A 120 -0.88 30.88 -5.31
N ASN A 121 -1.72 31.42 -6.19
CA ASN A 121 -1.59 32.81 -6.65
C ASN A 121 -1.89 33.84 -5.56
N GLY A 122 -2.66 33.45 -4.53
CA GLY A 122 -2.97 34.30 -3.38
C GLY A 122 -1.91 34.30 -2.27
N LEU A 123 -0.86 33.48 -2.38
CA LEU A 123 0.21 33.43 -1.37
C LEU A 123 1.03 34.73 -1.36
N PRO A 124 1.59 35.11 -0.18
CA PRO A 124 2.53 36.21 -0.10
C PRO A 124 3.75 36.00 -0.99
N SER A 125 4.22 37.05 -1.65
CA SER A 125 5.31 36.99 -2.64
C SER A 125 6.67 36.55 -2.05
N ASP A 126 6.84 36.62 -0.73
CA ASP A 126 8.03 36.13 -0.03
C ASP A 126 7.99 34.61 0.22
N VAL A 127 6.82 33.98 0.20
CA VAL A 127 6.63 32.52 0.35
C VAL A 127 6.85 31.83 -0.99
N LYS A 128 7.60 30.73 -1.00
CA LYS A 128 7.83 29.87 -2.18
C LYS A 128 6.83 28.70 -2.17
N PRO A 129 5.85 28.65 -3.08
CA PRO A 129 5.02 27.48 -3.27
C PRO A 129 5.85 26.35 -3.93
N VAL A 130 5.92 25.20 -3.28
CA VAL A 130 6.60 24.00 -3.77
C VAL A 130 5.53 22.93 -4.00
N ILE A 131 5.20 22.69 -5.27
CA ILE A 131 4.20 21.69 -5.67
C ILE A 131 4.95 20.45 -6.16
N ARG A 132 4.80 19.32 -5.48
CA ARG A 132 5.45 18.06 -5.85
C ARG A 132 4.39 17.05 -6.28
N LEU A 133 4.48 16.64 -7.54
CA LEU A 133 3.67 15.57 -8.12
C LEU A 133 4.55 14.33 -8.23
N LEU A 134 4.24 13.28 -7.50
CA LEU A 134 5.00 12.05 -7.50
C LEU A 134 4.10 10.86 -7.89
N CYS A 135 4.50 10.09 -8.87
CA CYS A 135 3.79 8.88 -9.24
C CYS A 135 4.71 7.70 -9.51
N GLY A 136 4.13 6.52 -9.67
CA GLY A 136 4.81 5.32 -10.15
C GLY A 136 3.89 4.53 -11.07
N ASP A 137 4.46 3.71 -11.95
CA ASP A 137 3.75 2.78 -12.83
C ASP A 137 4.70 1.84 -13.58
N ASN A 138 4.42 0.54 -13.65
CA ASN A 138 5.32 -0.48 -14.19
C ASN A 138 5.62 -0.40 -15.71
N GLY A 139 5.01 0.55 -16.45
CA GLY A 139 5.01 0.57 -17.92
C GLY A 139 5.77 1.71 -18.62
N ILE A 140 6.35 2.68 -17.89
CA ILE A 140 6.82 3.94 -18.50
C ILE A 140 8.28 4.26 -18.14
N THR A 141 9.09 4.46 -19.18
CA THR A 141 10.45 4.99 -19.10
C THR A 141 10.47 6.51 -19.22
N ALA A 142 11.57 7.16 -18.84
CA ALA A 142 11.78 8.59 -19.08
C ALA A 142 11.62 8.97 -20.57
N ALA A 143 12.00 8.10 -21.51
CA ALA A 143 11.77 8.33 -22.95
C ALA A 143 10.27 8.34 -23.30
N GLN A 144 9.50 7.40 -22.74
CA GLN A 144 8.05 7.35 -22.91
C GLN A 144 7.31 8.49 -22.20
N PHE A 145 7.86 9.07 -21.13
CA PHE A 145 7.33 10.30 -20.52
C PHE A 145 7.44 11.51 -21.47
N LYS A 146 8.50 11.57 -22.28
CA LYS A 146 8.69 12.61 -23.31
C LYS A 146 7.75 12.42 -24.51
N ASP A 147 7.30 11.21 -24.75
CA ASP A 147 6.39 10.88 -25.84
C ASP A 147 4.98 11.45 -25.56
N ALA A 148 4.60 12.44 -26.36
CA ALA A 148 3.30 13.10 -26.31
C ALA A 148 2.10 12.16 -26.56
N SER A 149 2.33 10.98 -27.16
CA SER A 149 1.30 9.97 -27.42
C SER A 149 1.04 9.04 -26.23
N ASN A 150 1.90 9.07 -25.21
CA ASN A 150 1.72 8.28 -24.00
C ASN A 150 0.76 9.00 -23.03
N GLY A 151 -0.23 8.27 -22.49
CA GLY A 151 -1.28 8.80 -21.60
C GLY A 151 -0.82 9.22 -20.19
N SER A 152 0.50 9.30 -19.98
CA SER A 152 1.18 9.61 -18.72
C SER A 152 2.40 10.52 -18.96
N GLY A 153 2.27 11.45 -19.91
CA GLY A 153 3.35 12.29 -20.42
C GLY A 153 3.20 13.77 -20.05
N TRP A 154 4.21 14.56 -20.44
CA TRP A 154 4.25 16.02 -20.18
C TRP A 154 3.03 16.80 -20.69
N ASN A 155 2.26 16.25 -21.65
CA ASN A 155 1.03 16.84 -22.17
C ASN A 155 -0.06 17.00 -21.10
N ASP A 156 -0.21 16.04 -20.20
CA ASP A 156 -1.18 16.16 -19.10
C ASP A 156 -0.78 17.31 -18.17
N TYR A 157 0.49 17.37 -17.77
CA TYR A 157 1.02 18.48 -16.97
C TYR A 157 0.86 19.83 -17.67
N LYS A 158 1.07 19.89 -18.99
CA LYS A 158 0.79 21.10 -19.78
C LYS A 158 -0.67 21.52 -19.65
N GLN A 159 -1.62 20.59 -19.82
CA GLN A 159 -3.06 20.89 -19.70
C GLN A 159 -3.44 21.33 -18.29
N ILE A 160 -2.81 20.76 -17.26
CA ILE A 160 -3.06 21.08 -15.86
C ILE A 160 -2.62 22.51 -15.54
N PHE A 161 -1.40 22.89 -15.94
CA PHE A 161 -0.75 24.11 -15.45
C PHE A 161 -0.62 25.25 -16.49
N TRP A 162 -0.84 24.99 -17.78
CA TRP A 162 -0.79 25.98 -18.86
C TRP A 162 -2.02 25.94 -19.78
N SER A 163 -3.16 26.44 -19.29
CA SER A 163 -4.40 26.53 -20.07
C SER A 163 -4.28 27.57 -21.19
N ASN A 164 -4.73 27.23 -22.41
CA ASN A 164 -4.63 28.09 -23.59
C ASN A 164 -3.20 28.63 -23.86
N ASN A 165 -2.18 27.81 -23.59
CA ASN A 165 -0.76 28.19 -23.66
C ASN A 165 -0.39 29.40 -22.78
N GLN A 166 -1.08 29.60 -21.66
CA GLN A 166 -0.74 30.60 -20.65
C GLN A 166 -0.63 29.96 -19.26
N PRO A 167 0.30 30.39 -18.39
CA PRO A 167 0.45 29.84 -17.06
C PRO A 167 -0.81 30.09 -16.21
N CYS A 168 -1.36 29.02 -15.64
CA CYS A 168 -2.50 29.08 -14.71
C CYS A 168 -2.07 29.59 -13.32
N ILE A 169 -0.84 29.29 -12.92
CA ILE A 169 -0.22 29.77 -11.68
C ILE A 169 0.79 30.86 -12.04
N THR A 170 0.51 32.09 -11.64
CA THR A 170 1.28 33.29 -11.94
C THR A 170 2.17 33.75 -10.77
N HIS A 171 2.11 33.07 -9.62
CA HIS A 171 2.94 33.37 -8.47
C HIS A 171 4.45 33.30 -8.84
N PRO A 172 5.24 34.37 -8.60
CA PRO A 172 6.58 34.53 -9.19
C PRO A 172 7.64 33.56 -8.64
N LYS A 173 7.36 32.88 -7.53
CA LYS A 173 8.23 31.86 -6.92
C LYS A 173 7.66 30.43 -7.00
N ALA A 174 6.49 30.22 -7.61
CA ALA A 174 5.88 28.89 -7.64
C ALA A 174 6.68 27.94 -8.55
N GLU A 175 7.03 26.78 -8.00
CA GLU A 175 7.76 25.73 -8.70
C GLU A 175 7.01 24.41 -8.62
N LEU A 176 6.96 23.72 -9.75
CA LEU A 176 6.45 22.37 -9.90
C LEU A 176 7.63 21.42 -9.98
N TYR A 177 7.55 20.35 -9.20
CA TYR A 177 8.43 19.20 -9.26
C TYR A 177 7.61 17.98 -9.65
N ILE A 178 8.06 17.24 -10.64
CA ILE A 178 7.47 16.00 -11.12
C ILE A 178 8.48 14.90 -10.82
N GLY A 179 8.07 13.93 -10.02
CA GLY A 179 8.84 12.72 -9.73
C GLY A 179 8.13 11.49 -10.26
N PHE A 180 8.93 10.54 -10.74
CA PHE A 180 8.46 9.21 -11.10
C PHE A 180 9.34 8.21 -10.36
N TYR A 181 8.75 7.41 -9.48
CA TYR A 181 9.46 6.51 -8.57
C TYR A 181 9.20 5.06 -8.93
N ASN A 182 10.19 4.47 -9.60
CA ASN A 182 10.15 3.16 -10.23
C ASN A 182 11.54 2.53 -10.20
N PRO A 183 12.10 2.25 -9.03
CA PRO A 183 13.50 1.89 -8.93
C PRO A 183 13.83 0.63 -9.72
N ASP A 184 14.80 0.76 -10.64
CA ASP A 184 15.34 -0.39 -11.35
C ASP A 184 15.92 -1.41 -10.37
N PHE A 185 15.57 -2.68 -10.56
CA PHE A 185 16.21 -3.77 -9.84
C PHE A 185 17.53 -4.15 -10.53
N LYS A 186 18.66 -3.71 -9.96
CA LYS A 186 20.01 -4.02 -10.45
C LYS A 186 20.94 -4.47 -9.32
N PHE A 187 21.73 -5.50 -9.62
CA PHE A 187 22.88 -5.88 -8.81
C PHE A 187 24.12 -5.11 -9.27
N GLN A 188 25.03 -4.85 -8.33
CA GLN A 188 26.37 -4.36 -8.68
C GLN A 188 27.08 -5.41 -9.57
N PRO A 189 27.85 -4.98 -10.59
CA PRO A 189 28.63 -5.90 -11.43
C PRO A 189 29.53 -6.83 -10.61
N GLY A 190 29.49 -8.14 -10.91
CA GLY A 190 30.18 -9.22 -10.18
C GLY A 190 29.59 -9.52 -8.79
N GLY A 191 28.61 -8.74 -8.33
CA GLY A 191 28.08 -8.80 -6.97
C GLY A 191 26.93 -9.76 -6.76
N SER A 192 26.19 -10.13 -7.82
CA SER A 192 24.99 -10.98 -7.71
C SER A 192 25.30 -12.36 -7.14
N GLU A 193 26.35 -13.02 -7.65
CA GLU A 193 26.70 -14.38 -7.23
C GLU A 193 27.20 -14.42 -5.78
N ALA A 194 28.00 -13.45 -5.37
CA ALA A 194 28.47 -13.34 -3.99
C ALA A 194 27.30 -13.10 -3.02
N TRP A 195 26.36 -12.23 -3.41
CA TRP A 195 25.20 -11.91 -2.59
C TRP A 195 24.25 -13.10 -2.46
N VAL A 196 23.91 -13.76 -3.57
CA VAL A 196 23.03 -14.93 -3.57
C VAL A 196 23.64 -16.07 -2.76
N LYS A 197 24.96 -16.33 -2.86
CA LYS A 197 25.66 -17.31 -2.01
C LYS A 197 25.59 -16.96 -0.53
N LYS A 198 25.77 -15.68 -0.17
CA LYS A 198 25.61 -15.20 1.20
C LYS A 198 24.18 -15.43 1.69
N LEU A 199 23.18 -15.01 0.91
CA LEU A 199 21.77 -15.19 1.25
C LEU A 199 21.42 -16.67 1.46
N GLN A 200 21.86 -17.54 0.55
CA GLN A 200 21.62 -18.98 0.66
C GLN A 200 22.20 -19.55 1.96
N THR A 201 23.43 -19.17 2.29
CA THR A 201 24.13 -19.64 3.50
C THR A 201 23.42 -19.17 4.77
N GLU A 202 23.09 -17.87 4.83
CA GLU A 202 22.39 -17.28 5.97
C GLU A 202 21.00 -17.86 6.17
N LEU A 203 20.24 -18.04 5.07
CA LEU A 203 18.92 -18.66 5.09
C LEU A 203 19.01 -20.11 5.57
N LYS A 204 19.93 -20.91 5.01
CA LYS A 204 20.13 -22.30 5.43
C LYS A 204 20.45 -22.40 6.91
N ASN A 205 21.36 -21.57 7.40
CA ASN A 205 21.73 -21.54 8.81
C ASN A 205 20.56 -21.14 9.70
N TYR A 206 19.78 -20.13 9.30
CA TYR A 206 18.59 -19.71 10.02
C TYR A 206 17.55 -20.85 10.11
N LEU A 207 17.19 -21.46 8.98
CA LEU A 207 16.16 -22.50 8.93
C LEU A 207 16.58 -23.79 9.67
N ASN A 208 17.87 -24.15 9.64
CA ASN A 208 18.39 -25.29 10.40
C ASN A 208 18.33 -25.09 11.92
N ASN A 209 18.28 -23.85 12.39
CA ASN A 209 18.20 -23.50 13.82
C ASN A 209 16.78 -23.08 14.24
N SER A 210 15.78 -23.33 13.40
CA SER A 210 14.38 -23.01 13.68
C SER A 210 13.55 -24.29 13.85
N ALA A 211 12.23 -24.11 14.03
CA ALA A 211 11.27 -25.21 14.05
C ALA A 211 11.24 -26.02 12.73
N LEU A 212 11.85 -25.53 11.65
CA LEU A 212 11.97 -26.25 10.37
C LEU A 212 13.10 -27.29 10.33
N SER A 213 13.92 -27.40 11.38
CA SER A 213 14.94 -28.47 11.49
C SER A 213 14.37 -29.88 11.37
N GLY A 214 13.10 -30.08 11.74
CA GLY A 214 12.35 -31.34 11.54
C GLY A 214 11.81 -31.56 10.12
N HIS A 215 11.98 -30.59 9.21
CA HIS A 215 11.49 -30.62 7.83
C HIS A 215 12.61 -30.34 6.81
N PRO A 216 13.63 -31.23 6.68
CA PRO A 216 14.78 -30.99 5.80
C PRO A 216 14.41 -30.69 4.34
N TRP A 217 13.31 -31.28 3.84
CA TRP A 217 12.83 -31.03 2.49
C TRP A 217 12.42 -29.57 2.25
N VAL A 218 11.89 -28.87 3.26
CA VAL A 218 11.55 -27.43 3.17
C VAL A 218 12.82 -26.60 3.11
N ILE A 219 13.83 -26.96 3.91
CA ILE A 219 15.13 -26.29 3.92
C ILE A 219 15.83 -26.47 2.57
N ASP A 220 15.82 -27.68 2.03
CA ASP A 220 16.37 -27.98 0.71
C ASP A 220 15.64 -27.22 -0.40
N LEU A 221 14.30 -27.15 -0.34
CA LEU A 221 13.50 -26.36 -1.28
C LEU A 221 13.84 -24.87 -1.20
N ALA A 222 13.90 -24.29 -0.01
CA ALA A 222 14.24 -22.88 0.21
C ALA A 222 15.65 -22.54 -0.27
N THR A 223 16.62 -23.40 0.05
CA THR A 223 18.02 -23.17 -0.35
C THR A 223 18.24 -23.37 -1.85
N THR A 224 17.49 -24.28 -2.48
CA THR A 224 17.50 -24.48 -3.94
C THR A 224 16.82 -23.32 -4.68
N LEU A 225 15.71 -22.80 -4.15
CA LEU A 225 15.06 -21.60 -4.68
C LEU A 225 16.04 -20.42 -4.75
N VAL A 226 16.83 -20.22 -3.70
CA VAL A 226 17.84 -19.15 -3.67
C VAL A 226 19.02 -19.44 -4.62
N SER A 227 19.61 -20.64 -4.62
CA SER A 227 20.78 -20.89 -5.47
C SER A 227 20.46 -21.01 -6.95
N ASP A 228 19.38 -21.71 -7.28
CA ASP A 228 19.10 -22.12 -8.65
C ASP A 228 18.04 -21.22 -9.29
N GLY A 229 17.07 -20.74 -8.50
CA GLY A 229 15.98 -19.88 -8.99
C GLY A 229 16.38 -18.41 -9.05
N LEU A 230 16.98 -17.89 -7.98
CA LEU A 230 17.32 -16.47 -7.88
C LEU A 230 18.63 -16.10 -8.60
N LEU A 231 19.64 -16.99 -8.63
CA LEU A 231 20.93 -16.66 -9.26
C LEU A 231 20.83 -16.32 -10.75
N PRO A 232 20.09 -17.07 -11.60
CA PRO A 232 19.93 -16.70 -13.01
C PRO A 232 19.23 -15.35 -13.18
N LEU A 233 18.18 -15.10 -12.39
CA LEU A 233 17.49 -13.81 -12.38
C LEU A 233 18.43 -12.67 -11.97
N ALA A 234 19.22 -12.88 -10.93
CA ALA A 234 20.18 -11.91 -10.44
C ALA A 234 21.25 -11.58 -11.50
N LYS A 235 21.68 -12.58 -12.30
CA LYS A 235 22.59 -12.37 -13.45
C LYS A 235 21.92 -11.60 -14.60
N VAL A 236 20.62 -11.81 -14.84
CA VAL A 236 19.86 -10.99 -15.80
C VAL A 236 19.71 -9.55 -15.29
N ALA A 237 19.33 -9.37 -14.02
CA ALA A 237 19.23 -8.06 -13.38
C ALA A 237 20.57 -7.30 -13.38
N GLU A 238 21.68 -7.99 -13.15
CA GLU A 238 23.03 -7.43 -13.22
C GLU A 238 23.40 -6.96 -14.64
N SER A 239 23.05 -7.73 -15.67
CA SER A 239 23.47 -7.46 -17.05
C SER A 239 22.55 -6.54 -17.84
N LYS A 240 21.24 -6.54 -17.54
CA LYS A 240 20.19 -5.86 -18.32
C LYS A 240 19.27 -4.97 -17.49
N GLY A 241 19.29 -5.11 -16.16
CA GLY A 241 18.19 -4.67 -15.29
C GLY A 241 16.96 -5.56 -15.43
N LEU A 242 16.13 -5.62 -14.39
CA LEU A 242 14.77 -6.14 -14.48
C LEU A 242 13.77 -4.96 -14.44
N PRO A 243 12.58 -5.12 -15.05
CA PRO A 243 11.50 -4.15 -14.88
C PRO A 243 11.24 -3.85 -13.41
N ALA A 244 10.76 -2.65 -13.11
CA ALA A 244 10.38 -2.26 -11.75
C ALA A 244 9.35 -3.26 -11.19
N LEU A 245 9.71 -3.94 -10.10
CA LEU A 245 8.85 -4.84 -9.32
C LEU A 245 8.20 -4.11 -8.13
N SER A 246 8.51 -2.81 -8.01
CA SER A 246 8.08 -1.90 -6.96
C SER A 246 8.04 -0.49 -7.55
N TRP A 247 7.03 0.30 -7.19
CA TRP A 247 6.85 1.68 -7.60
C TRP A 247 5.97 2.42 -6.60
N ASN A 248 5.96 3.77 -6.66
CA ASN A 248 5.02 4.54 -5.85
C ASN A 248 3.57 4.16 -6.20
N HIS A 249 2.90 3.52 -5.27
CA HIS A 249 1.49 3.19 -5.33
C HIS A 249 0.67 3.92 -4.24
N ALA A 250 1.31 4.75 -3.42
CA ALA A 250 0.61 5.62 -2.50
C ALA A 250 -0.28 6.66 -3.21
N LYS A 251 -1.44 6.93 -2.63
CA LYS A 251 -2.35 8.01 -3.03
C LYS A 251 -2.50 8.99 -1.88
N VAL A 252 -1.75 10.08 -1.93
CA VAL A 252 -1.62 11.05 -0.81
C VAL A 252 -1.80 12.45 -1.34
N THR A 253 -2.49 13.31 -0.60
CA THR A 253 -2.36 14.76 -0.74
C THR A 253 -1.95 15.33 0.61
N ALA A 254 -0.79 15.95 0.72
CA ALA A 254 -0.34 16.62 1.94
C ALA A 254 -0.10 18.10 1.70
N VAL A 255 -0.55 18.94 2.63
CA VAL A 255 -0.46 20.40 2.51
C VAL A 255 0.19 20.98 3.75
N ASN A 256 1.45 21.39 3.55
CA ASN A 256 2.34 22.08 4.49
C ASN A 256 2.36 21.52 5.92
N GLY A 257 2.26 20.20 6.05
CA GLY A 257 2.20 19.46 7.31
C GLY A 257 1.00 19.81 8.17
N THR A 258 -0.11 20.24 7.57
CA THR A 258 -1.33 20.67 8.26
C THR A 258 -2.50 19.74 7.94
N THR A 259 -2.70 19.42 6.66
CA THR A 259 -3.78 18.53 6.24
C THR A 259 -3.26 17.46 5.32
N MET A 260 -3.86 16.28 5.42
CA MET A 260 -3.59 15.15 4.57
C MET A 260 -4.89 14.51 4.09
N THR A 261 -4.89 14.04 2.85
CA THR A 261 -5.76 12.94 2.41
C THR A 261 -4.92 11.74 2.02
N THR A 262 -5.38 10.52 2.32
CA THR A 262 -4.72 9.27 1.89
C THR A 262 -5.74 8.15 1.72
N GLY A 263 -5.48 7.16 0.87
CA GLY A 263 -6.43 6.06 0.66
C GLY A 263 -6.13 5.21 -0.56
N GLY A 264 -7.13 4.48 -1.04
CA GLY A 264 -7.02 3.62 -2.23
C GLY A 264 -7.28 4.37 -3.54
N ALA A 265 -7.97 5.50 -3.50
CA ALA A 265 -8.43 6.20 -4.70
C ALA A 265 -7.31 6.96 -5.41
N ASN A 266 -7.04 6.61 -6.67
CA ASN A 266 -6.14 7.35 -7.54
C ASN A 266 -6.66 8.75 -7.84
N LEU A 267 -5.76 9.67 -8.19
CA LEU A 267 -6.10 11.04 -8.60
C LEU A 267 -6.59 11.08 -10.06
N TRP A 268 -7.61 10.28 -10.36
CA TRP A 268 -8.19 10.05 -11.69
C TRP A 268 -9.65 10.47 -11.73
N ASP A 269 -10.12 10.92 -12.90
CA ASP A 269 -11.53 11.29 -13.09
C ASP A 269 -12.48 10.08 -13.18
N SER A 270 -11.93 8.86 -13.31
CA SER A 270 -12.69 7.61 -13.44
C SER A 270 -13.56 7.28 -12.22
N TYR A 271 -13.28 7.87 -11.06
CA TYR A 271 -14.12 7.74 -9.86
C TYR A 271 -15.41 8.59 -9.88
N GLY A 272 -15.59 9.43 -10.90
CA GLY A 272 -16.78 10.27 -11.09
C GLY A 272 -17.46 10.10 -12.43
N ASP A 273 -16.87 10.65 -13.50
CA ASP A 273 -17.61 11.04 -14.71
C ASP A 273 -17.63 9.98 -15.83
N THR A 274 -16.68 9.02 -15.83
CA THR A 274 -16.32 8.30 -17.06
C THR A 274 -16.27 6.76 -16.98
N GLN A 275 -16.43 6.14 -15.81
CA GLN A 275 -16.43 4.67 -15.67
C GLN A 275 -17.53 4.12 -14.75
N VAL A 276 -17.97 2.90 -15.08
CA VAL A 276 -18.32 1.78 -14.18
C VAL A 276 -17.97 2.10 -12.71
N GLY A 277 -18.98 2.17 -11.83
CA GLY A 277 -18.85 2.77 -10.51
C GLY A 277 -17.82 2.05 -9.64
N THR A 278 -16.62 2.61 -9.56
CA THR A 278 -15.55 2.09 -8.70
C THR A 278 -15.77 2.61 -7.28
N PHE A 279 -16.00 1.68 -6.36
CA PHE A 279 -16.02 1.93 -4.93
C PHE A 279 -14.59 1.90 -4.43
N ASP A 280 -14.21 2.94 -3.72
CA ASP A 280 -12.89 3.18 -3.20
C ASP A 280 -13.02 4.19 -2.07
N SER A 281 -11.91 4.52 -1.43
CA SER A 281 -11.93 5.40 -0.27
C SER A 281 -10.68 6.25 -0.13
N MET A 282 -10.88 7.40 0.52
CA MET A 282 -9.83 8.21 1.12
C MET A 282 -10.23 8.56 2.55
N VAL A 283 -9.25 8.94 3.35
CA VAL A 283 -9.42 9.54 4.67
C VAL A 283 -8.88 10.97 4.66
N LYS A 284 -9.50 11.85 5.42
CA LYS A 284 -9.09 13.25 5.65
C LYS A 284 -8.58 13.38 7.08
N VAL A 285 -7.38 13.93 7.25
CA VAL A 285 -6.77 14.20 8.56
C VAL A 285 -6.25 15.63 8.58
N ARG A 286 -6.54 16.38 9.63
CA ARG A 286 -5.90 17.66 9.94
C ARG A 286 -5.04 17.48 11.18
N GLY A 287 -3.76 17.78 11.11
CA GLY A 287 -2.85 17.59 12.24
C GLY A 287 -1.42 17.25 11.86
N ASP A 288 -0.61 16.99 12.87
CA ASP A 288 0.82 16.68 12.72
C ASP A 288 1.04 15.35 11.96
N ALA A 289 0.05 14.45 11.85
CA ALA A 289 0.12 13.29 10.95
C ALA A 289 0.35 13.67 9.47
N ALA A 290 0.00 14.90 9.05
CA ALA A 290 0.29 15.39 7.70
C ALA A 290 1.79 15.68 7.47
N ILE A 291 2.57 15.91 8.53
CA ILE A 291 4.04 16.04 8.46
C ILE A 291 4.66 14.75 7.92
N GLU A 292 4.13 13.61 8.37
CA GLU A 292 4.63 12.29 8.03
C GLU A 292 4.36 11.93 6.57
N ALA A 293 3.24 12.34 6.01
CA ALA A 293 3.02 12.22 4.57
C ALA A 293 4.04 13.00 3.73
N HIS A 294 4.47 14.18 4.19
CA HIS A 294 5.57 14.91 3.54
C HIS A 294 6.91 14.20 3.70
N ARG A 295 7.20 13.62 4.88
CA ARG A 295 8.42 12.85 5.12
C ARG A 295 8.46 11.56 4.29
N TYR A 296 7.31 10.92 4.11
CA TYR A 296 7.13 9.81 3.19
C TYR A 296 7.42 10.26 1.74
N ALA A 297 6.90 11.40 1.29
CA ALA A 297 7.22 11.94 -0.03
C ALA A 297 8.72 12.27 -0.18
N ASP A 298 9.35 12.84 0.84
CA ASP A 298 10.80 13.08 0.89
C ASP A 298 11.60 11.77 0.80
N ALA A 299 11.06 10.67 1.34
CA ALA A 299 11.72 9.37 1.42
C ALA A 299 11.96 8.71 0.06
N LEU A 300 11.14 9.02 -0.95
CA LEU A 300 11.12 8.35 -2.25
C LEU A 300 12.23 8.87 -3.20
N TYR A 301 13.47 8.96 -2.69
CA TYR A 301 14.74 9.42 -3.30
C TYR A 301 14.65 10.49 -4.39
N LEU A 302 13.71 11.43 -4.30
CA LEU A 302 13.61 12.49 -5.30
C LEU A 302 14.96 13.21 -5.48
N ASN A 303 15.78 13.35 -4.43
CA ASN A 303 17.11 13.96 -4.54
C ASN A 303 18.27 12.99 -4.78
N ASP A 304 18.10 11.71 -4.48
CA ASP A 304 19.18 10.72 -4.41
C ASP A 304 18.99 9.55 -5.39
N ILE A 305 18.32 9.80 -6.53
CA ILE A 305 18.16 8.81 -7.61
C ILE A 305 19.55 8.31 -8.06
N PRO A 306 19.85 7.00 -7.96
CA PRO A 306 21.13 6.45 -8.41
C PRO A 306 21.38 6.75 -9.90
N SER A 307 22.62 7.07 -10.27
CA SER A 307 22.97 7.42 -11.67
C SER A 307 22.72 6.29 -12.68
N ASP A 308 22.58 5.06 -12.19
CA ASP A 308 22.32 3.85 -12.95
C ASP A 308 20.86 3.35 -12.79
N ASP A 309 19.98 4.14 -12.19
CA ASP A 309 18.52 3.98 -12.26
C ASP A 309 17.99 4.72 -13.50
N ASN A 310 17.44 3.97 -14.45
CA ASN A 310 16.93 4.52 -15.70
C ASN A 310 15.40 4.62 -15.73
N ALA A 311 14.73 4.11 -14.69
CA ALA A 311 13.28 4.05 -14.61
C ALA A 311 12.72 5.15 -13.70
N SER A 312 13.42 5.50 -12.62
CA SER A 312 13.07 6.67 -11.81
C SER A 312 13.61 7.97 -12.42
N PHE A 313 12.85 9.06 -12.29
CA PHE A 313 13.33 10.39 -12.71
C PHE A 313 12.71 11.52 -11.89
N ARG A 314 13.32 12.69 -12.01
CA ARG A 314 12.76 13.95 -11.50
C ARG A 314 12.92 15.08 -12.50
N HIS A 315 11.95 15.97 -12.47
CA HIS A 315 11.87 17.14 -13.33
C HIS A 315 11.28 18.31 -12.54
N SER A 316 11.66 19.51 -12.90
CA SER A 316 11.22 20.74 -12.24
C SER A 316 10.99 21.84 -13.26
N ILE A 317 10.08 22.75 -12.94
CA ILE A 317 9.79 23.91 -13.78
C ILE A 317 9.16 25.03 -12.97
N LYS A 318 9.49 26.27 -13.35
CA LYS A 318 8.83 27.46 -12.84
C LYS A 318 7.45 27.63 -13.47
N LEU A 319 6.40 27.63 -12.66
CA LEU A 319 5.02 27.66 -13.12
C LEU A 319 4.61 28.99 -13.76
N SER A 320 5.17 30.12 -13.28
CA SER A 320 4.92 31.44 -13.88
C SER A 320 5.70 31.66 -15.19
N GLY A 321 6.46 30.68 -15.65
CA GLY A 321 7.26 30.75 -16.87
C GLY A 321 6.40 30.61 -18.15
N PRO A 322 7.01 30.82 -19.32
CA PRO A 322 6.33 30.54 -20.59
C PRO A 322 5.92 29.07 -20.68
N THR A 323 4.86 28.81 -21.45
CA THR A 323 4.39 27.46 -21.70
C THR A 323 5.50 26.57 -22.26
N PRO A 324 5.76 25.39 -21.65
CA PRO A 324 6.73 24.43 -22.15
C PRO A 324 6.46 24.05 -23.60
N THR A 325 7.51 24.02 -24.42
CA THR A 325 7.42 23.55 -25.82
C THR A 325 7.62 22.04 -25.94
N GLY A 326 8.03 21.38 -24.85
CA GLY A 326 8.21 19.94 -24.74
C GLY A 326 8.84 19.54 -23.40
N ALA A 327 8.98 18.23 -23.15
CA ALA A 327 9.52 17.69 -21.90
C ALA A 327 10.94 18.16 -21.56
N ASP A 328 11.77 18.51 -22.56
CA ASP A 328 13.11 19.06 -22.33
C ASP A 328 13.10 20.48 -21.74
N SER A 329 11.92 21.12 -21.63
CA SER A 329 11.78 22.40 -20.92
C SER A 329 11.89 22.25 -19.40
N PHE A 330 11.82 21.02 -18.89
CA PHE A 330 11.96 20.72 -17.48
C PHE A 330 13.43 20.51 -17.10
N GLN A 331 13.82 21.00 -15.93
CA GLN A 331 15.18 20.89 -15.39
C GLN A 331 15.24 19.80 -14.33
N ALA A 332 16.34 19.05 -14.24
CA ALA A 332 16.54 18.03 -13.22
C ALA A 332 17.16 18.62 -11.93
N ASP A 333 16.50 19.62 -11.35
CA ASP A 333 17.00 20.32 -10.16
C ASP A 333 16.82 19.48 -8.89
N THR A 334 17.52 19.88 -7.84
CA THR A 334 17.29 19.38 -6.48
C THR A 334 15.92 19.85 -5.99
N VAL A 335 15.12 18.92 -5.51
CA VAL A 335 13.80 19.14 -4.95
C VAL A 335 13.94 19.62 -3.50
N PRO A 336 13.31 20.74 -3.09
CA PRO A 336 13.22 21.11 -1.69
C PRO A 336 12.54 20.00 -0.90
N LEU A 337 13.13 19.61 0.22
CA LEU A 337 12.58 18.60 1.12
C LEU A 337 11.83 19.29 2.26
N PHE A 338 10.70 18.70 2.67
CA PHE A 338 9.94 19.22 3.81
C PHE A 338 10.73 19.05 5.11
N SER A 339 11.42 17.91 5.25
CA SER A 339 12.30 17.56 6.37
C SER A 339 13.45 18.54 6.61
N ASP A 340 13.86 19.32 5.61
CA ASP A 340 14.84 20.39 5.74
C ASP A 340 14.27 21.69 6.31
N THR A 341 12.98 21.70 6.65
CA THR A 341 12.27 22.87 7.16
C THR A 341 11.70 22.64 8.56
N LYS A 342 11.36 23.74 9.23
CA LYS A 342 10.60 23.74 10.48
C LYS A 342 9.28 24.46 10.26
N GLN A 343 8.19 23.88 10.74
CA GLN A 343 6.91 24.57 10.73
C GLN A 343 6.92 25.78 11.67
N SER A 344 6.30 26.87 11.25
CA SER A 344 6.18 28.11 12.04
C SER A 344 5.28 27.97 13.27
N ALA A 345 4.37 27.00 13.27
CA ALA A 345 3.54 26.62 14.41
C ALA A 345 3.23 25.11 14.33
N LYS A 346 2.82 24.53 15.47
CA LYS A 346 2.32 23.15 15.53
C LYS A 346 0.83 23.11 15.24
N ASN A 347 0.33 21.98 14.77
CA ASN A 347 -1.10 21.75 14.74
C ASN A 347 -1.65 21.49 16.14
N SER A 348 -2.97 21.55 16.25
CA SER A 348 -3.73 21.24 17.45
C SER A 348 -4.80 20.19 17.12
N GLY A 349 -5.10 19.34 18.08
CA GLY A 349 -6.07 18.27 17.95
C GLY A 349 -6.00 17.36 19.18
N SER A 350 -6.83 16.33 19.24
CA SER A 350 -6.85 15.35 20.34
C SER A 350 -6.89 13.90 19.89
N GLN A 351 -7.07 13.67 18.60
CA GLN A 351 -7.21 12.35 18.02
C GLN A 351 -5.81 11.77 17.76
N ALA A 352 -5.64 10.52 18.18
CA ALA A 352 -4.46 9.75 17.87
C ALA A 352 -4.56 9.16 16.45
N VAL A 353 -3.49 9.28 15.68
CA VAL A 353 -3.33 8.72 14.34
C VAL A 353 -1.98 8.02 14.29
N LEU A 354 -1.96 6.78 13.78
CA LEU A 354 -0.73 6.09 13.43
C LEU A 354 -0.64 6.07 11.90
N THR A 355 0.27 6.83 11.32
CA THR A 355 0.60 6.69 9.91
C THR A 355 1.43 5.43 9.74
N THR A 356 1.16 4.69 8.67
CA THR A 356 1.96 3.52 8.29
C THR A 356 2.18 3.54 6.79
N SER A 357 3.38 3.19 6.40
CA SER A 357 3.86 3.25 5.04
C SER A 357 4.75 2.06 4.75
N ASN A 358 4.84 1.80 3.46
CA ASN A 358 5.75 0.87 2.84
C ASN A 358 6.72 1.74 2.05
N VAL A 359 8.01 1.75 2.42
CA VAL A 359 8.97 2.71 1.85
C VAL A 359 10.08 2.06 1.03
N GLY A 360 10.04 0.73 0.91
CA GLY A 360 11.15 -0.03 0.34
C GLY A 360 12.47 0.22 1.09
N ASP A 361 13.54 -0.44 0.69
CA ASP A 361 14.85 -0.14 1.26
C ASP A 361 15.44 1.15 0.66
N ARG A 362 15.90 2.03 1.54
CA ARG A 362 16.77 3.14 1.16
C ARG A 362 18.10 2.59 0.69
N PRO A 363 18.51 2.74 -0.60
CA PRO A 363 19.82 2.31 -1.03
C PRO A 363 20.80 3.13 -0.20
N PRO A 364 21.60 2.50 0.66
CA PRO A 364 22.61 3.26 1.36
C PRO A 364 23.70 3.53 0.32
N GLY A 365 24.37 4.68 0.41
CA GLY A 365 25.20 5.24 -0.66
C GLY A 365 26.13 4.28 -1.43
N SER A 366 26.58 4.74 -2.60
CA SER A 366 27.44 4.05 -3.59
C SER A 366 28.03 2.67 -3.21
N GLY A 367 27.72 1.63 -3.99
CA GLY A 367 28.33 0.30 -3.88
C GLY A 367 27.51 -0.74 -3.10
N LYS A 368 26.27 -0.42 -2.71
CA LYS A 368 25.35 -1.36 -2.05
C LYS A 368 24.30 -1.92 -3.03
N TYR A 369 23.68 -3.04 -2.65
CA TYR A 369 22.64 -3.72 -3.41
C TYR A 369 21.35 -2.92 -3.39
N ARG A 370 20.69 -2.75 -4.55
CA ARG A 370 19.38 -2.10 -4.64
C ARG A 370 18.27 -3.11 -4.42
N TYR A 371 17.32 -2.78 -3.58
CA TYR A 371 16.11 -3.56 -3.36
C TYR A 371 16.23 -4.96 -2.71
N PRO A 372 17.20 -5.27 -1.82
CA PRO A 372 17.27 -6.58 -1.17
C PRO A 372 16.02 -6.98 -0.38
N ILE A 373 15.24 -6.04 0.16
CA ILE A 373 14.03 -6.43 0.93
C ILE A 373 12.94 -7.02 0.01
N LEU A 374 12.76 -6.42 -1.17
CA LEU A 374 11.85 -6.94 -2.19
C LEU A 374 12.22 -8.38 -2.54
N VAL A 375 13.50 -8.66 -2.73
CA VAL A 375 13.98 -10.01 -3.02
C VAL A 375 13.63 -10.99 -1.90
N LEU A 376 13.85 -10.59 -0.64
CA LEU A 376 13.51 -11.44 0.50
C LEU A 376 12.00 -11.73 0.55
N ASN A 377 11.15 -10.75 0.29
CA ASN A 377 9.70 -10.93 0.26
C ASN A 377 9.26 -11.83 -0.90
N VAL A 378 9.78 -11.62 -2.12
CA VAL A 378 9.48 -12.49 -3.27
C VAL A 378 9.91 -13.93 -3.01
N VAL A 379 11.10 -14.14 -2.43
CA VAL A 379 11.58 -15.47 -2.03
C VAL A 379 10.66 -16.09 -0.98
N LYS A 380 10.22 -15.30 0.03
CA LYS A 380 9.29 -15.74 1.08
C LYS A 380 7.98 -16.21 0.47
N ASP A 381 7.36 -15.38 -0.37
CA ASP A 381 6.02 -15.63 -0.91
C ASP A 381 6.02 -16.79 -1.92
N ILE A 382 7.06 -16.90 -2.76
CA ILE A 382 7.25 -18.07 -3.63
C ILE A 382 7.50 -19.32 -2.79
N LEU A 383 8.35 -19.27 -1.76
CA LEU A 383 8.61 -20.44 -0.92
C LEU A 383 7.32 -20.97 -0.27
N MET A 384 6.48 -20.09 0.28
CA MET A 384 5.18 -20.48 0.85
C MET A 384 4.29 -21.14 -0.21
N GLN A 385 4.24 -20.59 -1.42
CA GLN A 385 3.50 -21.20 -2.53
C GLN A 385 4.02 -22.60 -2.88
N LEU A 386 5.33 -22.80 -2.93
CA LEU A 386 5.93 -24.12 -3.25
C LEU A 386 5.70 -25.14 -2.14
N VAL A 387 5.79 -24.72 -0.88
CA VAL A 387 5.49 -25.61 0.26
C VAL A 387 4.02 -26.02 0.22
N TYR A 388 3.10 -25.11 -0.10
CA TYR A 388 1.69 -25.44 -0.27
C TYR A 388 1.51 -26.50 -1.37
N MET A 389 1.99 -26.22 -2.58
CA MET A 389 1.86 -27.13 -3.73
C MET A 389 2.43 -28.52 -3.44
N GLN A 390 3.60 -28.59 -2.78
CA GLN A 390 4.21 -29.87 -2.41
C GLN A 390 3.40 -30.61 -1.34
N THR A 391 2.84 -29.88 -0.37
CA THR A 391 2.02 -30.45 0.72
C THR A 391 0.69 -30.98 0.19
N THR A 392 0.13 -30.34 -0.86
CA THR A 392 -1.19 -30.69 -1.41
C THR A 392 -1.13 -31.50 -2.70
N LYS A 393 0.03 -31.89 -3.19
CA LYS A 393 0.17 -32.58 -4.50
C LYS A 393 -0.65 -33.88 -4.61
N ASP A 394 -0.79 -34.61 -3.50
CA ASP A 394 -1.51 -35.89 -3.43
C ASP A 394 -2.90 -35.73 -2.78
N PHE A 395 -3.29 -34.49 -2.45
CA PHE A 395 -4.58 -34.20 -1.85
C PHE A 395 -5.70 -34.34 -2.89
N ASN A 396 -6.77 -35.05 -2.52
CA ASN A 396 -7.96 -35.21 -3.35
C ASN A 396 -9.06 -34.25 -2.88
N PRO A 397 -9.34 -33.14 -3.60
CA PRO A 397 -10.36 -32.16 -3.21
C PRO A 397 -11.78 -32.75 -3.18
N SER A 398 -12.03 -33.84 -3.92
CA SER A 398 -13.33 -34.51 -3.96
C SER A 398 -13.65 -35.30 -2.69
N SER A 399 -12.69 -35.44 -1.77
CA SER A 399 -12.89 -36.14 -0.49
C SER A 399 -13.74 -35.37 0.53
N GLY A 400 -13.94 -34.06 0.32
CA GLY A 400 -14.65 -33.18 1.27
C GLY A 400 -13.86 -32.84 2.53
N ALA A 401 -12.63 -33.35 2.70
CA ALA A 401 -11.71 -32.96 3.76
C ALA A 401 -10.86 -31.76 3.32
N ALA A 402 -10.35 -30.96 4.26
CA ALA A 402 -9.37 -29.92 3.97
C ALA A 402 -7.93 -30.49 3.97
N PRO A 403 -6.97 -29.86 3.27
CA PRO A 403 -5.57 -30.29 3.31
C PRO A 403 -4.96 -30.13 4.72
N ASP A 404 -4.07 -31.05 5.12
CA ASP A 404 -3.26 -30.89 6.34
C ASP A 404 -2.14 -29.87 6.09
N LEU A 405 -2.28 -28.69 6.68
CA LEU A 405 -1.36 -27.56 6.48
C LEU A 405 -0.47 -27.28 7.71
N LYS A 406 -0.19 -28.28 8.56
CA LYS A 406 0.72 -28.10 9.71
C LYS A 406 2.11 -27.59 9.33
N VAL A 407 2.70 -28.13 8.27
CA VAL A 407 4.02 -27.68 7.80
C VAL A 407 3.96 -26.24 7.31
N MET A 408 2.86 -25.83 6.66
CA MET A 408 2.66 -24.44 6.26
C MET A 408 2.61 -23.50 7.47
N ASN A 409 1.90 -23.85 8.55
CA ASN A 409 1.88 -23.03 9.77
C ASN A 409 3.29 -22.82 10.35
N ILE A 410 4.10 -23.89 10.40
CA ILE A 410 5.49 -23.81 10.87
C ILE A 410 6.32 -22.89 9.96
N VAL A 411 6.17 -23.01 8.63
CA VAL A 411 6.86 -22.15 7.66
C VAL A 411 6.48 -20.69 7.87
N ILE A 412 5.19 -20.37 7.99
CA ILE A 412 4.71 -19.00 8.15
C ILE A 412 5.22 -18.40 9.48
N ASP A 413 5.14 -19.15 10.58
CA ASP A 413 5.62 -18.66 11.90
C ASP A 413 7.14 -18.42 11.91
N VAL A 414 7.92 -19.32 11.29
CA VAL A 414 9.38 -19.17 11.14
C VAL A 414 9.74 -18.00 10.22
N LEU A 415 8.90 -17.66 9.25
CA LEU A 415 9.11 -16.55 8.31
C LEU A 415 8.35 -15.28 8.69
N SER A 416 7.74 -15.23 9.89
CA SER A 416 7.07 -14.04 10.41
C SER A 416 8.07 -12.91 10.64
N ASP A 417 7.59 -11.66 10.57
CA ASP A 417 8.40 -10.45 10.68
C ASP A 417 9.28 -10.46 11.95
N GLN A 418 8.71 -10.82 13.10
CA GLN A 418 9.43 -10.88 14.37
C GLN A 418 10.49 -12.01 14.39
N SER A 419 10.17 -13.17 13.83
CA SER A 419 11.09 -14.33 13.79
C SER A 419 12.28 -14.09 12.86
N ILE A 420 12.05 -13.46 11.71
CA ILE A 420 13.09 -13.26 10.69
C ILE A 420 13.91 -11.98 10.93
N LEU A 421 13.47 -11.07 11.80
CA LEU A 421 14.19 -9.83 12.12
C LEU A 421 15.69 -10.03 12.39
N PRO A 422 16.15 -10.98 13.23
CA PRO A 422 17.58 -11.20 13.47
C PRO A 422 18.36 -11.61 12.21
N ALA A 423 17.72 -12.29 11.26
CA ALA A 423 18.33 -12.64 9.98
C ALA A 423 18.38 -11.43 9.04
N MET A 424 17.32 -10.63 8.98
CA MET A 424 17.25 -9.39 8.18
C MET A 424 18.27 -8.35 8.63
N GLN A 425 18.54 -8.24 9.94
CA GLN A 425 19.55 -7.32 10.47
C GLN A 425 20.96 -7.60 9.96
N ARG A 426 21.28 -8.84 9.54
CA ARG A 426 22.57 -9.21 8.91
C ARG A 426 22.74 -8.62 7.51
N PHE A 427 21.66 -8.07 6.95
CA PHE A 427 21.61 -7.33 5.69
C PHE A 427 21.29 -5.84 5.87
N ASP A 428 21.30 -5.32 7.12
CA ASP A 428 20.92 -3.94 7.44
C ASP A 428 19.45 -3.62 7.10
N LEU A 429 18.57 -4.62 7.23
CA LEU A 429 17.15 -4.52 6.94
C LEU A 429 16.29 -4.69 8.20
N SER A 430 15.07 -4.18 8.14
CA SER A 430 14.03 -4.33 9.15
C SER A 430 12.68 -4.61 8.46
N PRO A 431 11.82 -5.51 8.99
CA PRO A 431 10.46 -5.71 8.49
C PRO A 431 9.60 -4.44 8.57
N ALA A 432 9.91 -3.53 9.50
CA ALA A 432 9.18 -2.28 9.68
C ALA A 432 9.27 -1.34 8.46
N VAL A 433 10.10 -1.66 7.47
CA VAL A 433 10.13 -0.97 6.17
C VAL A 433 8.84 -1.18 5.36
N TRP A 434 8.11 -2.24 5.71
CA TRP A 434 6.76 -2.55 5.24
C TRP A 434 5.77 -2.41 6.42
N ALA A 435 5.87 -1.32 7.18
CA ALA A 435 5.10 -1.13 8.40
C ALA A 435 3.58 -1.26 8.20
N SER A 436 3.06 -0.82 7.04
CA SER A 436 1.63 -0.98 6.73
C SER A 436 1.20 -2.45 6.68
N LYS A 437 1.99 -3.30 6.01
CA LYS A 437 1.80 -4.76 5.98
C LYS A 437 1.90 -5.36 7.38
N ALA A 438 2.96 -5.05 8.12
CA ALA A 438 3.21 -5.59 9.45
C ALA A 438 2.10 -5.21 10.45
N ALA A 439 1.69 -3.94 10.46
CA ALA A 439 0.61 -3.45 11.32
C ALA A 439 -0.73 -4.14 11.02
N ARG A 440 -1.05 -4.31 9.73
CA ARG A 440 -2.28 -5.00 9.31
C ARG A 440 -2.32 -6.44 9.82
N PHE A 441 -1.21 -7.16 9.73
CA PHE A 441 -1.17 -8.55 10.14
C PHE A 441 -1.34 -8.67 11.65
N HIS A 442 -0.61 -7.83 12.40
CA HIS A 442 -0.70 -7.79 13.85
C HIS A 442 -2.10 -7.41 14.34
N ALA A 443 -2.75 -6.43 13.71
CA ALA A 443 -4.11 -6.04 14.06
C ALA A 443 -5.10 -7.20 13.84
N ILE A 444 -5.04 -7.87 12.68
CA ILE A 444 -5.94 -8.98 12.34
C ILE A 444 -5.71 -10.18 13.27
N GLU A 445 -4.45 -10.56 13.51
CA GLU A 445 -4.07 -11.67 14.38
C GLU A 445 -4.59 -11.49 15.83
N ASN A 446 -4.62 -10.26 16.32
CA ASN A 446 -5.03 -9.90 17.68
C ASN A 446 -6.49 -9.45 17.81
N ALA A 447 -7.32 -9.68 16.79
CA ALA A 447 -8.75 -9.39 16.87
C ALA A 447 -9.44 -10.22 17.96
N THR A 448 -10.37 -9.60 18.69
CA THR A 448 -11.03 -10.23 19.85
C THR A 448 -12.53 -10.41 19.68
N SER A 449 -13.15 -9.68 18.76
CA SER A 449 -14.59 -9.64 18.52
C SER A 449 -14.93 -9.65 17.03
N ASN A 450 -14.33 -8.77 16.21
CA ASN A 450 -14.69 -8.65 14.80
C ASN A 450 -13.49 -8.31 13.92
N ILE A 451 -13.51 -8.84 12.71
CA ILE A 451 -12.62 -8.43 11.62
C ILE A 451 -13.50 -7.99 10.46
N THR A 452 -13.27 -6.80 9.92
CA THR A 452 -13.97 -6.29 8.75
C THR A 452 -12.96 -5.89 7.69
N LEU A 453 -13.08 -6.45 6.49
CA LEU A 453 -12.17 -6.22 5.37
C LEU A 453 -13.01 -5.74 4.19
N ALA A 454 -12.65 -4.61 3.59
CA ALA A 454 -13.15 -4.20 2.29
C ALA A 454 -11.96 -4.09 1.34
N GLN A 455 -11.87 -5.01 0.39
CA GLN A 455 -10.68 -5.26 -0.40
C GLN A 455 -11.08 -5.46 -1.87
N GLU A 456 -10.15 -5.21 -2.78
CA GLU A 456 -10.32 -5.57 -4.19
C GLU A 456 -10.32 -7.10 -4.31
N ILE A 457 -9.15 -7.71 -4.12
CA ILE A 457 -8.90 -9.16 -4.16
C ILE A 457 -8.00 -9.56 -2.98
N PHE A 458 -7.79 -10.87 -2.79
CA PHE A 458 -6.77 -11.39 -1.87
C PHE A 458 -5.61 -12.06 -2.59
N VAL A 459 -5.85 -12.67 -3.74
CA VAL A 459 -4.84 -13.47 -4.44
C VAL A 459 -4.33 -12.68 -5.63
N GLU A 460 -3.01 -12.48 -5.67
CA GLU A 460 -2.35 -11.59 -6.62
C GLU A 460 -2.11 -12.29 -7.98
N PRO A 461 -2.61 -11.73 -9.10
CA PRO A 461 -2.22 -12.13 -10.46
C PRO A 461 -0.95 -11.42 -11.00
N PHE A 462 -0.30 -10.49 -10.29
CA PHE A 462 0.80 -9.63 -10.76
C PHE A 462 1.94 -10.34 -11.50
N LEU A 463 2.27 -11.57 -11.10
CA LEU A 463 3.30 -12.35 -11.79
C LEU A 463 2.81 -12.92 -13.14
N ARG A 464 1.51 -13.02 -13.36
CA ARG A 464 0.94 -13.55 -14.60
C ARG A 464 1.26 -12.64 -15.78
N GLY A 465 2.01 -13.17 -16.75
CA GLY A 465 2.36 -12.45 -17.98
C GLY A 465 3.52 -11.45 -17.83
N ASN A 466 4.13 -11.31 -16.65
CA ASN A 466 5.33 -10.50 -16.45
C ASN A 466 6.58 -11.26 -16.98
N ALA A 467 7.45 -10.58 -17.73
CA ALA A 467 8.66 -11.20 -18.29
C ALA A 467 9.61 -11.79 -17.21
N GLY A 468 9.70 -11.17 -16.03
CA GLY A 468 10.47 -11.70 -14.90
C GLY A 468 9.83 -12.95 -14.29
N ALA A 469 8.49 -12.99 -14.22
CA ALA A 469 7.76 -14.16 -13.74
C ALA A 469 7.82 -15.34 -14.72
N ASN A 470 7.84 -15.11 -16.03
CA ASN A 470 8.05 -16.16 -17.03
C ASN A 470 9.39 -16.89 -16.82
N ALA A 471 10.43 -16.18 -16.37
CA ALA A 471 11.72 -16.80 -16.05
C ALA A 471 11.66 -17.63 -14.76
N ILE A 472 10.98 -17.15 -13.71
CA ILE A 472 10.73 -17.90 -12.47
C ILE A 472 9.90 -19.15 -12.77
N LYS A 473 8.81 -19.02 -13.51
CA LYS A 473 7.95 -20.13 -13.96
C LYS A 473 8.71 -21.14 -14.79
N GLY A 474 9.52 -20.70 -15.75
CA GLY A 474 10.36 -21.57 -16.56
C GLY A 474 11.32 -22.41 -15.70
N TRP A 475 11.92 -21.80 -14.68
CA TRP A 475 12.74 -22.51 -13.70
C TRP A 475 11.92 -23.51 -12.87
N LEU A 476 10.80 -23.07 -12.28
CA LEU A 476 9.91 -23.88 -11.44
C LEU A 476 9.41 -25.13 -12.16
N ASN A 477 8.88 -24.97 -13.37
CA ASN A 477 8.32 -26.05 -14.16
C ASN A 477 9.40 -27.08 -14.55
N THR A 478 10.60 -26.61 -14.91
CA THR A 478 11.69 -27.49 -15.36
C THR A 478 12.36 -28.24 -14.21
N LYS A 479 12.48 -27.62 -13.03
CA LYS A 479 13.26 -28.17 -11.91
C LYS A 479 12.44 -28.92 -10.88
N LEU A 480 11.23 -28.46 -10.59
CA LEU A 480 10.40 -29.04 -9.54
C LEU A 480 9.23 -29.85 -10.10
N GLY A 481 8.96 -29.78 -11.41
CA GLY A 481 7.82 -30.48 -12.03
C GLY A 481 6.47 -29.97 -11.52
N LEU A 482 6.44 -28.74 -10.99
CA LEU A 482 5.26 -28.10 -10.44
C LEU A 482 4.57 -27.29 -11.55
N ASP A 483 3.27 -27.51 -11.74
CA ASP A 483 2.44 -26.74 -12.68
C ASP A 483 1.87 -25.52 -11.95
N TRP A 484 2.69 -24.49 -11.76
CA TRP A 484 2.27 -23.26 -11.07
C TRP A 484 1.53 -22.32 -12.02
N ASP A 485 0.37 -21.85 -11.57
CA ASP A 485 -0.56 -20.98 -12.29
C ASP A 485 -0.25 -19.47 -12.15
N GLU A 486 0.90 -19.12 -11.55
CA GLU A 486 1.41 -17.76 -11.35
C GLU A 486 0.64 -16.92 -10.32
N TYR A 487 -0.36 -17.49 -9.64
CA TYR A 487 -1.02 -16.81 -8.53
C TYR A 487 -0.17 -16.90 -7.26
N VAL A 488 -0.12 -15.80 -6.52
CA VAL A 488 0.51 -15.73 -5.20
C VAL A 488 -0.59 -15.57 -4.14
N VAL A 489 -0.78 -16.61 -3.33
CA VAL A 489 -1.74 -16.61 -2.22
C VAL A 489 -1.08 -15.98 -0.98
N PRO A 490 -1.75 -15.06 -0.26
CA PRO A 490 -1.20 -14.40 0.92
C PRO A 490 -1.31 -15.28 2.17
N TYR A 491 -0.54 -16.37 2.24
CA TYR A 491 -0.65 -17.34 3.34
C TYR A 491 -0.41 -16.73 4.73
N ASP A 492 0.44 -15.70 4.84
CA ASP A 492 0.70 -14.98 6.09
C ASP A 492 -0.53 -14.20 6.58
N VAL A 493 -1.21 -13.46 5.69
CA VAL A 493 -2.51 -12.84 5.99
C VAL A 493 -3.52 -13.89 6.41
N MET A 494 -3.63 -14.99 5.65
CA MET A 494 -4.62 -16.04 5.91
C MET A 494 -4.36 -16.71 7.27
N GLN A 495 -3.10 -16.87 7.68
CA GLN A 495 -2.79 -17.36 9.02
C GLN A 495 -3.16 -16.34 10.10
N ALA A 496 -2.88 -15.04 9.91
CA ALA A 496 -3.33 -13.99 10.82
C ALA A 496 -4.86 -13.98 10.97
N MET A 497 -5.59 -14.15 9.86
CA MET A 497 -7.05 -14.31 9.84
C MET A 497 -7.50 -15.52 10.69
N CYS A 498 -6.85 -16.68 10.55
CA CYS A 498 -7.15 -17.87 11.34
C CYS A 498 -6.91 -17.64 12.84
N LYS A 499 -5.79 -17.01 13.22
CA LYS A 499 -5.47 -16.70 14.62
C LYS A 499 -6.48 -15.70 15.22
N GLY A 500 -6.83 -14.66 14.48
CA GLY A 500 -7.87 -13.71 14.87
C GLY A 500 -9.25 -14.36 15.05
N LEU A 501 -9.66 -15.24 14.13
CA LEU A 501 -10.90 -16.01 14.25
C LEU A 501 -10.91 -16.90 15.49
N LEU A 502 -9.78 -17.55 15.83
CA LEU A 502 -9.69 -18.34 17.06
C LEU A 502 -9.85 -17.48 18.32
N ASN A 503 -9.25 -16.29 18.35
CA ASN A 503 -9.42 -15.36 19.46
C ASN A 503 -10.88 -14.93 19.61
N ILE A 504 -11.56 -14.63 18.49
CA ILE A 504 -12.99 -14.30 18.47
C ILE A 504 -13.83 -15.47 19.02
N VAL A 505 -13.60 -16.70 18.55
CA VAL A 505 -14.35 -17.89 19.03
C VAL A 505 -14.10 -18.14 20.52
N LYS A 506 -12.88 -17.93 21.02
CA LYS A 506 -12.56 -18.08 22.45
C LYS A 506 -13.29 -17.04 23.31
N ASN A 507 -13.38 -15.80 22.84
CA ASN A 507 -14.06 -14.72 23.56
C ASN A 507 -15.59 -14.78 23.43
N HIS A 508 -16.08 -15.25 22.28
CA HIS A 508 -17.49 -15.30 21.91
C HIS A 508 -17.91 -16.69 21.40
N PRO A 509 -17.86 -17.72 22.27
CA PRO A 509 -18.04 -19.11 21.85
C PRO A 509 -19.45 -19.38 21.30
N GLN A 510 -20.48 -18.73 21.85
CA GLN A 510 -21.88 -18.99 21.50
C GLN A 510 -22.50 -17.92 20.60
N ASP A 511 -21.94 -16.70 20.59
CA ASP A 511 -22.49 -15.59 19.81
C ASP A 511 -21.85 -15.57 18.41
N LYS A 512 -22.64 -16.03 17.43
CA LYS A 512 -22.22 -16.12 16.03
C LYS A 512 -22.29 -14.79 15.27
N SER A 513 -22.74 -13.71 15.91
CA SER A 513 -22.70 -12.38 15.30
C SER A 513 -21.30 -11.77 15.27
N PHE A 514 -20.40 -12.27 16.13
CA PHE A 514 -18.98 -11.92 16.15
C PHE A 514 -18.22 -12.79 15.14
N GLY A 515 -17.42 -12.17 14.28
CA GLY A 515 -16.70 -12.90 13.25
C GLY A 515 -15.97 -12.01 12.26
N MET A 516 -15.70 -12.57 11.10
CA MET A 516 -14.99 -11.92 10.00
C MET A 516 -15.96 -11.62 8.85
N HIS A 517 -15.95 -10.36 8.41
CA HIS A 517 -16.80 -9.85 7.34
C HIS A 517 -15.92 -9.31 6.23
N ILE A 518 -15.98 -9.93 5.05
CA ILE A 518 -15.17 -9.57 3.89
C ILE A 518 -16.08 -9.06 2.77
N LEU A 519 -15.85 -7.84 2.32
CA LEU A 519 -16.48 -7.26 1.15
C LEU A 519 -15.45 -7.18 0.01
N LEU A 520 -15.67 -7.96 -1.04
CA LEU A 520 -14.81 -8.05 -2.22
C LEU A 520 -15.38 -7.31 -3.42
N THR A 521 -14.52 -7.10 -4.41
CA THR A 521 -14.93 -6.71 -5.75
C THR A 521 -15.80 -7.77 -6.43
N THR A 522 -16.42 -7.40 -7.54
CA THR A 522 -17.24 -8.33 -8.33
C THR A 522 -16.34 -9.26 -9.13
N LYS A 523 -16.85 -10.46 -9.45
CA LYS A 523 -16.04 -11.52 -10.08
C LYS A 523 -15.45 -11.07 -11.42
N ASP A 524 -16.26 -10.43 -12.28
CA ASP A 524 -15.85 -9.99 -13.61
C ASP A 524 -15.98 -8.47 -13.77
N ALA A 525 -15.66 -7.71 -12.73
CA ALA A 525 -15.60 -6.25 -12.82
C ALA A 525 -14.68 -5.82 -13.98
N GLY A 526 -15.13 -4.82 -14.75
CA GLY A 526 -14.31 -4.24 -15.81
C GLY A 526 -13.10 -3.45 -15.27
N GLY A 527 -12.15 -3.11 -16.15
CA GLY A 527 -11.06 -2.19 -15.80
C GLY A 527 -9.93 -2.78 -14.94
N GLY A 528 -9.87 -4.11 -14.79
CA GLY A 528 -8.85 -4.80 -13.99
C GLY A 528 -9.28 -5.14 -12.57
N TYR A 529 -10.43 -4.64 -12.11
CA TYR A 529 -10.91 -4.83 -10.74
C TYR A 529 -11.68 -6.14 -10.51
N GLY A 530 -11.46 -7.16 -11.34
CA GLY A 530 -12.14 -8.45 -11.22
C GLY A 530 -11.42 -9.38 -10.25
N ASP A 531 -12.19 -10.21 -9.54
CA ASP A 531 -11.66 -11.28 -8.69
C ASP A 531 -11.91 -12.65 -9.33
N PRO A 532 -10.96 -13.17 -10.13
CA PRO A 532 -11.12 -14.46 -10.78
C PRO A 532 -10.88 -15.64 -9.83
N TYR A 533 -10.41 -15.41 -8.59
CA TYR A 533 -9.98 -16.49 -7.71
C TYR A 533 -11.16 -17.27 -7.13
N SER A 534 -10.96 -18.58 -6.96
CA SER A 534 -11.96 -19.50 -6.43
C SER A 534 -12.16 -19.29 -4.93
N TRP A 535 -13.36 -18.86 -4.54
CA TRP A 535 -13.69 -18.67 -3.13
C TRP A 535 -13.71 -19.99 -2.36
N LYS A 536 -14.21 -21.07 -2.98
CA LYS A 536 -14.05 -22.42 -2.46
C LYS A 536 -12.60 -22.76 -2.11
N THR A 537 -11.66 -22.50 -3.01
CA THR A 537 -10.24 -22.79 -2.78
C THR A 537 -9.68 -21.93 -1.63
N PHE A 538 -10.06 -20.65 -1.58
CA PHE A 538 -9.69 -19.76 -0.48
C PHE A 538 -10.18 -20.30 0.88
N ARG A 539 -11.43 -20.76 0.96
CA ARG A 539 -12.00 -21.38 2.18
C ARG A 539 -11.30 -22.67 2.56
N GLU A 540 -11.00 -23.54 1.59
CA GLU A 540 -10.29 -24.81 1.84
C GLU A 540 -8.91 -24.57 2.47
N ILE A 541 -8.18 -23.56 1.99
CA ILE A 541 -6.89 -23.16 2.57
C ILE A 541 -7.09 -22.66 4.01
N LEU A 542 -8.08 -21.79 4.27
CA LEU A 542 -8.37 -21.33 5.64
C LEU A 542 -8.73 -22.48 6.59
N ILE A 543 -9.57 -23.43 6.15
CA ILE A 543 -9.93 -24.61 6.94
C ILE A 543 -8.68 -25.44 7.26
N GLY A 544 -7.78 -25.65 6.29
CA GLY A 544 -6.54 -26.38 6.49
C GLY A 544 -5.58 -25.68 7.46
N LEU A 545 -5.36 -24.38 7.30
CA LEU A 545 -4.50 -23.57 8.18
C LEU A 545 -5.05 -23.51 9.60
N LEU A 546 -6.37 -23.34 9.74
CA LEU A 546 -7.06 -23.31 11.04
C LEU A 546 -7.08 -24.69 11.70
N GLY A 547 -7.34 -25.75 10.95
CA GLY A 547 -7.37 -27.13 11.45
C GLY A 547 -6.00 -27.65 11.91
N ALA A 548 -4.93 -26.97 11.50
CA ALA A 548 -3.57 -27.20 11.97
C ALA A 548 -3.22 -26.44 13.26
N GLN A 549 -4.17 -25.72 13.87
CA GLN A 549 -4.01 -25.04 15.16
C GLN A 549 -4.79 -25.76 16.27
N GLU A 550 -4.57 -25.36 17.53
CA GLU A 550 -5.34 -25.87 18.66
C GLU A 550 -6.75 -25.26 18.68
N LEU A 551 -7.75 -26.09 18.41
CA LEU A 551 -9.15 -25.70 18.35
C LEU A 551 -9.85 -25.86 19.71
N PRO A 552 -10.88 -25.03 20.00
CA PRO A 552 -11.78 -25.28 21.13
C PRO A 552 -12.39 -26.68 21.09
N SER A 553 -12.50 -27.32 22.25
CA SER A 553 -13.03 -28.68 22.36
C SER A 553 -14.44 -28.80 21.77
N GLY A 554 -14.65 -29.78 20.90
CA GLY A 554 -15.95 -30.06 20.28
C GLY A 554 -16.29 -29.14 19.10
N THR A 555 -15.33 -28.41 18.56
CA THR A 555 -15.49 -27.59 17.35
C THR A 555 -14.45 -27.97 16.30
N THR A 556 -14.83 -27.95 15.03
CA THR A 556 -13.96 -28.18 13.88
C THR A 556 -13.62 -26.86 13.17
N ALA A 557 -12.51 -26.85 12.43
CA ALA A 557 -12.14 -25.68 11.61
C ALA A 557 -13.22 -25.35 10.56
N ALA A 558 -13.85 -26.37 9.97
CA ALA A 558 -14.93 -26.20 9.01
C ALA A 558 -16.15 -25.50 9.64
N GLU A 559 -16.55 -25.89 10.86
CA GLU A 559 -17.63 -25.23 11.60
C GLU A 559 -17.30 -23.77 11.91
N ILE A 560 -16.06 -23.47 12.35
CA ILE A 560 -15.64 -22.08 12.59
C ILE A 560 -15.74 -21.26 11.31
N ILE A 561 -15.17 -21.73 10.20
CA ILE A 561 -15.22 -21.02 8.92
C ILE A 561 -16.65 -20.88 8.41
N GLN A 562 -17.53 -21.85 8.63
CA GLN A 562 -18.94 -21.75 8.24
C GLN A 562 -19.71 -20.74 9.10
N ASP A 563 -19.46 -20.71 10.40
CA ASP A 563 -20.22 -19.92 11.37
C ASP A 563 -19.70 -18.50 11.56
N ARG A 564 -18.42 -18.24 11.23
CA ARG A 564 -17.73 -16.99 11.59
C ARG A 564 -17.12 -16.24 10.41
N LEU A 565 -17.00 -16.84 9.23
CA LEU A 565 -16.51 -16.16 8.04
C LEU A 565 -17.67 -15.84 7.09
N HIS A 566 -17.92 -14.56 6.90
CA HIS A 566 -18.92 -14.04 5.98
C HIS A 566 -18.22 -13.26 4.88
N CYS A 567 -18.54 -13.56 3.63
CA CYS A 567 -17.95 -12.87 2.49
C CYS A 567 -19.02 -12.52 1.46
N LYS A 568 -18.95 -11.30 0.93
CA LYS A 568 -19.85 -10.78 -0.08
C LYS A 568 -19.09 -10.08 -1.19
N ARG A 569 -19.65 -10.08 -2.40
CA ARG A 569 -19.24 -9.21 -3.50
C ARG A 569 -20.10 -7.95 -3.50
N ILE A 570 -19.49 -6.80 -3.72
CA ILE A 570 -20.16 -5.50 -3.69
C ILE A 570 -21.28 -5.41 -4.75
N MET A 571 -22.27 -4.53 -4.52
CA MET A 571 -23.33 -4.19 -5.47
C MET A 571 -24.00 -5.40 -6.16
N GLN A 572 -24.42 -6.39 -5.37
CA GLN A 572 -25.07 -7.60 -5.87
C GLN A 572 -24.25 -8.37 -6.93
N ASN A 573 -22.92 -8.25 -6.88
CA ASN A 573 -22.00 -8.82 -7.87
C ASN A 573 -22.26 -8.32 -9.31
N ASP A 574 -22.71 -7.08 -9.47
CA ASP A 574 -22.91 -6.45 -10.77
C ASP A 574 -21.58 -5.93 -11.33
N ASN A 575 -21.12 -6.56 -12.42
CA ASN A 575 -19.84 -6.28 -13.09
C ASN A 575 -19.66 -4.83 -13.60
N ARG A 576 -20.70 -4.00 -13.51
CA ARG A 576 -20.63 -2.53 -13.69
C ARG A 576 -20.04 -1.78 -12.50
N TYR A 577 -19.70 -2.46 -11.41
CA TYR A 577 -19.08 -1.88 -10.23
C TYR A 577 -17.86 -2.69 -9.83
N GLY A 578 -16.82 -2.01 -9.38
CA GLY A 578 -15.65 -2.64 -8.76
C GLY A 578 -15.48 -2.14 -7.33
N GLN A 579 -14.91 -2.95 -6.44
CA GLN A 579 -14.40 -2.50 -5.15
C GLN A 579 -12.88 -2.43 -5.25
N HIS A 580 -12.29 -1.30 -4.89
CA HIS A 580 -10.85 -1.04 -4.93
C HIS A 580 -10.33 -0.45 -3.60
N SER A 581 -11.17 -0.37 -2.58
CA SER A 581 -10.76 0.02 -1.22
C SER A 581 -9.72 -0.95 -0.65
N LYS A 582 -8.86 -0.44 0.24
CA LYS A 582 -7.94 -1.24 1.06
C LYS A 582 -8.19 -0.97 2.54
N ILE A 583 -9.35 -1.39 3.03
CA ILE A 583 -9.81 -1.09 4.39
C ILE A 583 -9.73 -2.32 5.28
N VAL A 584 -9.27 -2.11 6.51
CA VAL A 584 -9.29 -3.11 7.59
C VAL A 584 -9.85 -2.46 8.84
N CYS A 585 -10.88 -3.04 9.46
CA CYS A 585 -11.36 -2.64 10.77
C CYS A 585 -11.34 -3.83 11.71
N VAL A 586 -10.75 -3.67 12.89
CA VAL A 586 -10.67 -4.69 13.92
C VAL A 586 -11.45 -4.23 15.14
N ASP A 587 -12.29 -5.12 15.65
CA ASP A 587 -13.09 -4.96 16.87
C ASP A 587 -14.03 -3.75 16.89
N ARG A 588 -14.41 -3.25 15.70
CA ARG A 588 -15.12 -1.96 15.53
C ARG A 588 -14.45 -0.80 16.30
N GLN A 589 -13.14 -0.89 16.48
CA GLN A 589 -12.37 0.03 17.30
C GLN A 589 -11.15 0.57 16.55
N LEU A 590 -10.50 -0.25 15.73
CA LEU A 590 -9.25 0.09 15.09
C LEU A 590 -9.40 -0.02 13.57
N LEU A 591 -9.43 1.12 12.88
CA LEU A 591 -9.71 1.23 11.44
C LEU A 591 -8.48 1.71 10.67
N TYR A 592 -8.10 0.97 9.63
CA TYR A 592 -7.12 1.32 8.62
C TYR A 592 -7.79 1.77 7.33
N VAL A 593 -7.31 2.89 6.77
CA VAL A 593 -7.61 3.33 5.42
C VAL A 593 -6.31 3.77 4.75
N GLY A 594 -6.00 3.21 3.58
CA GLY A 594 -4.77 3.52 2.87
C GLY A 594 -4.71 2.91 1.48
N SER A 595 -3.52 2.90 0.90
CA SER A 595 -3.28 2.41 -0.46
C SER A 595 -2.75 0.97 -0.52
N ASP A 596 -2.25 0.46 0.61
CA ASP A 596 -1.61 -0.87 0.74
C ASP A 596 -2.63 -2.01 0.64
N ASN A 597 -2.55 -2.80 -0.43
CA ASN A 597 -3.43 -3.91 -0.67
C ASN A 597 -3.14 -5.07 0.29
N ILE A 598 -4.16 -5.89 0.54
CA ILE A 598 -3.99 -7.09 1.35
C ILE A 598 -3.31 -8.24 0.58
N TYR A 599 -3.45 -8.24 -0.75
CA TYR A 599 -2.79 -9.21 -1.62
C TYR A 599 -1.27 -8.96 -1.68
N PRO A 600 -0.46 -9.98 -2.03
CA PRO A 600 0.99 -9.83 -2.08
C PRO A 600 1.44 -8.83 -3.14
N GLU A 601 1.85 -7.64 -2.72
CA GLU A 601 2.51 -6.64 -3.55
C GLU A 601 3.71 -6.06 -2.81
N TYR A 602 4.57 -5.36 -3.54
CA TYR A 602 5.83 -4.84 -3.01
C TYR A 602 6.02 -3.35 -3.32
N ASN A 603 4.92 -2.63 -3.48
CA ASN A 603 4.91 -1.23 -3.85
C ASN A 603 5.09 -0.32 -2.64
N GLU A 604 5.59 0.89 -2.88
CA GLU A 604 5.58 1.94 -1.87
C GLU A 604 4.15 2.45 -1.65
N GLN A 605 3.71 2.43 -0.40
CA GLN A 605 2.31 2.60 0.00
C GLN A 605 2.20 3.47 1.25
N HIS A 606 1.03 4.06 1.47
CA HIS A 606 0.76 4.91 2.61
C HIS A 606 -0.69 4.75 3.10
N GLY A 607 -0.89 4.81 4.41
CA GLY A 607 -2.20 4.77 5.04
C GLY A 607 -2.16 5.25 6.49
N VAL A 608 -3.33 5.23 7.13
CA VAL A 608 -3.48 5.59 8.53
C VAL A 608 -4.32 4.56 9.27
N TRP A 609 -3.94 4.33 10.52
CA TRP A 609 -4.75 3.67 11.53
C TRP A 609 -5.34 4.72 12.48
N ILE A 610 -6.62 4.53 12.82
CA ILE A 610 -7.35 5.35 13.78
C ILE A 610 -8.03 4.47 14.83
N ASP A 611 -8.03 4.95 16.07
CA ASP A 611 -8.71 4.34 17.22
C ASP A 611 -9.69 5.37 17.81
N ASP A 612 -10.76 5.64 17.04
CA ASP A 612 -11.84 6.56 17.41
C ASP A 612 -13.20 5.92 17.12
N THR A 613 -13.85 5.40 18.16
CA THR A 613 -15.11 4.68 18.02
C THR A 613 -16.23 5.54 17.43
N LYS A 614 -16.24 6.86 17.67
CA LYS A 614 -17.29 7.74 17.16
C LYS A 614 -17.23 7.83 15.63
N ASN A 615 -16.05 8.09 15.09
CA ASN A 615 -15.80 8.16 13.66
C ASN A 615 -15.96 6.78 13.00
N ILE A 616 -15.50 5.71 13.65
CA ILE A 616 -15.61 4.34 13.12
C ILE A 616 -17.08 3.86 13.06
N GLU A 617 -17.89 4.14 14.07
CA GLU A 617 -19.32 3.83 14.04
C GLU A 617 -20.07 4.65 12.99
N ALA A 618 -19.65 5.91 12.75
CA ALA A 618 -20.16 6.70 11.64
C ALA A 618 -19.78 6.07 10.29
N TRP A 619 -18.57 5.53 10.14
CA TRP A 619 -18.16 4.78 8.94
C TRP A 619 -18.98 3.51 8.73
N TYR A 620 -19.23 2.72 9.78
CA TYR A 620 -20.11 1.55 9.67
C TYR A 620 -21.51 1.94 9.20
N SER A 621 -22.17 2.82 9.96
CA SER A 621 -23.57 3.18 9.72
C SER A 621 -23.81 3.93 8.41
N GLN A 622 -22.88 4.79 7.99
CA GLN A 622 -23.03 5.62 6.78
C GLN A 622 -22.37 5.03 5.54
N TYR A 623 -21.50 4.03 5.66
CA TYR A 623 -20.85 3.39 4.50
C TYR A 623 -20.95 1.86 4.53
N PHE A 624 -20.24 1.20 5.45
CA PHE A 624 -20.00 -0.24 5.35
C PHE A 624 -21.28 -1.07 5.46
N ASP A 625 -22.18 -0.75 6.40
CA ASP A 625 -23.40 -1.54 6.63
C ASP A 625 -24.31 -1.50 5.39
N THR A 626 -24.38 -0.36 4.71
CA THR A 626 -25.13 -0.24 3.46
C THR A 626 -24.44 -0.99 2.31
N ALA A 627 -23.10 -0.91 2.21
CA ALA A 627 -22.33 -1.69 1.24
C ALA A 627 -22.55 -3.19 1.42
N TRP A 628 -22.56 -3.65 2.66
CA TRP A 628 -22.79 -5.04 3.07
C TRP A 628 -24.21 -5.52 2.77
N GLN A 629 -25.23 -4.69 3.06
CA GLN A 629 -26.62 -4.97 2.70
C GLN A 629 -26.82 -5.06 1.19
N LYS A 630 -26.11 -4.22 0.42
CA LYS A 630 -26.14 -4.23 -1.03
C LYS A 630 -25.23 -5.29 -1.66
N GLY A 631 -24.44 -6.03 -0.88
CA GLY A 631 -23.59 -7.12 -1.38
C GLY A 631 -24.35 -8.42 -1.61
N ALA A 632 -23.85 -9.23 -2.54
CA ALA A 632 -24.31 -10.61 -2.77
C ALA A 632 -23.37 -11.62 -2.09
N ASP A 633 -23.93 -12.67 -1.51
CA ASP A 633 -23.15 -13.78 -0.94
C ASP A 633 -22.35 -14.50 -2.03
N ILE A 634 -21.16 -15.00 -1.68
CA ILE A 634 -20.32 -15.79 -2.59
C ILE A 634 -20.72 -17.26 -2.49
N VAL A 635 -21.12 -17.84 -3.63
CA VAL A 635 -21.72 -19.19 -3.70
C VAL A 635 -20.83 -20.24 -4.39
N ASP A 636 -19.69 -19.85 -4.95
CA ASP A 636 -18.79 -20.72 -5.74
C ASP A 636 -17.63 -21.36 -4.97
#